data_AF-A0A2T7ERC9-F1
#
_entry.id   AF-A0A2T7ERC9-F1
#
_cell.length_a   1.000
_cell.length_b   1.000
_cell.length_c   1.000
_cell.angle_alpha   90.00
_cell.angle_beta   90.00
_cell.angle_gamma   90.00
#
_symmetry.space_group_name_H-M   'P 1'
#
loop_
_entity.id
_entity.type
_entity.pdbx_description
1 polymer ?
#
loop_
_entity_poly.entity_id
_entity_poly.type
_entity_poly.pdbx_seq_one_letter_code
_entity_poly.pdbx_strand_id
1 'polypeptide(L)'
;MEILIYVLLFVLLGLGALFVIPRSNSKGKGDAAHLGGSGKVYDVTAYVEEHPGGDAILNNAGDNSTEGFFGPQHGTRVFDIIEDFCIGRLKD
;
A
#
# COMPACT_ATOMS: atom_id res chain seq x y z
N MET A 1 16.06 -21.81 -21.98
CA MET A 1 15.54 -20.42 -22.05
C MET A 1 14.22 -20.29 -21.33
N GLU A 2 13.25 -21.18 -21.58
CA GLU A 2 11.93 -21.20 -20.93
C GLU A 2 11.96 -21.12 -19.39
N ILE A 3 12.76 -21.95 -18.71
CA ILE A 3 12.83 -21.96 -17.24
C ILE A 3 13.32 -20.61 -16.68
N LEU A 4 14.26 -19.96 -17.38
CA LEU A 4 14.80 -18.67 -16.96
C LEU A 4 13.74 -17.56 -17.10
N ILE A 5 12.90 -17.65 -18.14
CA ILE A 5 11.79 -16.72 -18.36
C ILE A 5 10.72 -16.89 -17.28
N TYR A 6 10.35 -18.12 -16.92
CA TYR A 6 9.38 -18.35 -15.85
C TYR A 6 9.90 -17.92 -14.48
N VAL A 7 11.17 -18.19 -14.16
CA VAL A 7 11.78 -17.74 -12.90
C VAL A 7 11.87 -16.22 -12.85
N LEU A 8 12.28 -15.57 -13.94
CA LEU A 8 12.32 -14.12 -14.04
C LEU A 8 10.92 -13.51 -13.94
N LEU A 9 9.92 -14.09 -14.62
CA LEU A 9 8.53 -13.65 -14.54
C LEU A 9 7.97 -13.81 -13.12
N PHE A 10 8.27 -14.91 -12.43
CA PHE A 10 7.82 -15.13 -11.05
C PHE A 10 8.49 -14.16 -10.07
N VAL A 11 9.77 -13.81 -10.29
CA VAL A 11 10.48 -12.77 -9.53
C VAL A 11 9.91 -11.38 -9.82
N LEU A 12 9.56 -11.08 -11.07
CA LEU A 12 8.92 -9.82 -11.46
C LEU A 12 7.49 -9.68 -10.93
N LEU A 13 6.74 -10.79 -10.86
CA LEU A 13 5.39 -10.83 -10.26
C LEU A 13 5.43 -10.82 -8.72
N GLY A 14 6.51 -11.31 -8.11
CA GLY A 14 6.71 -11.34 -6.66
C GLY A 14 7.27 -10.03 -6.07
N LEU A 15 7.87 -9.15 -6.89
CA LEU A 15 8.23 -7.77 -6.54
C LEU A 15 7.00 -6.84 -6.48
N GLY A 16 5.88 -7.39 -6.04
CA GLY A 16 4.58 -6.74 -5.98
C GLY A 16 4.63 -5.31 -5.45
N ALA A 17 3.72 -4.49 -5.96
CA ALA A 17 3.52 -3.12 -5.50
C ALA A 17 3.27 -3.13 -3.98
N LEU A 18 4.32 -2.82 -3.22
CA LEU A 18 4.27 -2.70 -1.77
C LEU A 18 3.70 -1.32 -1.43
N PHE A 19 2.64 -1.26 -0.64
CA PHE A 19 2.02 -0.01 -0.24
C PHE A 19 2.30 0.27 1.23
N VAL A 20 2.75 1.48 1.55
CA VAL A 20 2.89 1.92 2.93
C VAL A 20 1.72 2.86 3.20
N ILE A 21 0.78 2.45 4.06
CA ILE A 21 -0.29 3.34 4.51
C ILE A 21 0.00 3.68 5.98
N PRO A 22 0.83 4.70 6.26
CA PRO A 22 1.07 5.11 7.62
C PRO A 22 -0.18 5.83 8.12
N ARG A 23 -0.98 5.17 8.98
CA ARG A 23 -2.14 5.80 9.63
C ARG A 23 -1.71 7.13 10.29
N SER A 24 -1.99 8.26 9.64
CA SER A 24 -1.75 9.58 10.21
C SER A 24 -2.84 9.86 11.25
N ASN A 25 -2.44 9.96 12.52
CA ASN A 25 -3.28 10.60 13.52
C ASN A 25 -2.92 12.09 13.57
N SER A 26 -3.56 12.86 12.69
CA SER A 26 -3.71 14.32 12.71
C SER A 26 -2.46 15.21 12.66
N LYS A 27 -2.48 16.08 11.64
CA LYS A 27 -1.88 17.42 11.51
C LYS A 27 -0.37 17.52 11.28
N GLY A 28 -0.04 17.89 10.04
CA GLY A 28 1.19 18.62 9.73
C GLY A 28 1.68 18.33 8.32
N LYS A 29 1.74 19.37 7.49
CA LYS A 29 2.46 19.36 6.23
C LYS A 29 3.95 19.14 6.51
N GLY A 30 4.52 18.10 5.90
CA GLY A 30 5.90 18.14 5.45
C GLY A 30 6.97 17.50 6.33
N ASP A 31 6.75 16.29 6.86
CA ASP A 31 7.82 15.62 7.61
C ASP A 31 7.44 14.17 7.91
N ALA A 32 7.96 13.26 7.09
CA ALA A 32 8.24 11.91 7.54
C ALA A 32 9.12 12.01 8.80
N ALA A 33 8.70 11.35 9.87
CA ALA A 33 9.33 11.33 11.19
C ALA A 33 8.99 12.49 12.14
N HIS A 34 7.84 12.39 12.82
CA HIS A 34 7.84 12.61 14.26
C HIS A 34 6.62 11.97 14.96
N LEU A 35 6.93 11.11 15.94
CA LEU A 35 6.16 10.77 17.16
C LEU A 35 5.15 9.61 17.10
N GLY A 36 5.67 8.40 17.34
CA GLY A 36 5.07 7.47 18.31
C GLY A 36 3.92 6.58 17.85
N GLY A 37 3.70 6.44 16.54
CA GLY A 37 2.74 5.50 15.97
C GLY A 37 3.32 4.82 14.73
N SER A 38 3.94 3.66 14.91
CA SER A 38 4.46 2.81 13.84
C SER A 38 3.42 2.68 12.69
N GLY A 39 3.74 3.20 11.50
CA GLY A 39 2.86 3.11 10.32
C GLY A 39 2.65 1.66 9.90
N LYS A 40 1.46 1.29 9.43
CA LYS A 40 1.20 -0.05 8.90
C LYS A 40 1.65 -0.13 7.43
N VAL A 41 2.15 -1.30 7.05
CA VAL A 41 2.55 -1.60 5.67
C VAL A 41 1.60 -2.65 5.12
N TYR A 42 1.12 -2.43 3.90
CA TYR A 42 0.10 -3.23 3.24
C TYR A 42 0.60 -3.69 1.87
N ASP A 43 0.47 -4.97 1.56
CA ASP A 43 0.72 -5.48 0.22
C ASP A 43 -0.62 -5.69 -0.49
N VAL A 44 -1.04 -4.72 -1.30
CA VAL A 44 -2.26 -4.81 -2.10
C VAL A 44 -1.97 -5.19 -3.56
N THR A 45 -0.80 -5.79 -3.85
CA THR A 45 -0.42 -6.22 -5.21
C THR A 45 -1.49 -7.07 -5.86
N ALA A 46 -2.02 -8.06 -5.12
CA ALA A 46 -3.05 -8.97 -5.61
C ALA A 46 -4.41 -8.28 -5.86
N TYR A 47 -4.61 -7.09 -5.30
CA TYR A 47 -5.86 -6.34 -5.39
C TYR A 47 -5.83 -5.20 -6.43
N VAL A 48 -4.66 -4.89 -7.02
CA VAL A 48 -4.51 -3.77 -7.98
C VAL A 48 -5.53 -3.85 -9.11
N GLU A 49 -5.68 -5.02 -9.74
CA GLU A 49 -6.60 -5.24 -10.87
C GLU A 49 -8.08 -5.23 -10.45
N GLU A 50 -8.37 -5.47 -9.16
CA GLU A 50 -9.72 -5.49 -8.60
C GLU A 50 -10.13 -4.13 -8.02
N HIS A 51 -9.20 -3.18 -7.95
CA HIS A 51 -9.45 -1.88 -7.35
C HIS A 51 -10.47 -1.05 -8.17
N PRO A 52 -11.62 -0.65 -7.59
CA PRO A 52 -12.64 0.09 -8.32
C PRO A 52 -12.18 1.46 -8.84
N GLY A 53 -11.15 2.07 -8.23
CA GLY A 53 -10.54 3.30 -8.71
C GLY A 53 -9.48 3.09 -9.81
N GLY A 54 -9.30 1.86 -10.30
CA GLY A 54 -8.29 1.50 -11.30
C GLY A 54 -6.87 1.85 -10.86
N ASP A 55 -6.06 2.31 -11.82
CA ASP A 55 -4.65 2.68 -11.63
C ASP A 55 -4.40 3.73 -10.54
N ALA A 56 -5.43 4.42 -10.06
CA ALA A 56 -5.30 5.36 -8.95
C ALA A 56 -4.78 4.71 -7.66
N ILE A 57 -4.90 3.37 -7.52
CA ILE A 57 -4.28 2.62 -6.41
C ILE A 57 -2.76 2.72 -6.43
N LEU A 58 -2.15 2.81 -7.62
CA LEU A 58 -0.69 2.88 -7.80
C LEU A 58 -0.12 4.26 -7.45
N ASN A 59 -0.99 5.25 -7.20
CA ASN A 59 -0.55 6.58 -6.76
C ASN A 59 0.14 6.46 -5.39
N ASN A 60 1.40 6.87 -5.34
CA ASN A 60 2.27 6.73 -4.16
C ASN A 60 2.56 5.28 -3.79
N ALA A 61 2.53 4.32 -4.73
CA ALA A 61 3.05 2.98 -4.49
C ALA A 61 4.50 3.05 -4.00
N GLY A 62 4.82 2.32 -2.93
CA GLY A 62 6.11 2.38 -2.25
C GLY A 62 6.32 3.57 -1.31
N ASP A 63 5.34 4.48 -1.19
CA ASP A 63 5.37 5.65 -0.30
C ASP A 63 4.06 5.76 0.49
N ASN A 64 3.87 6.87 1.20
CA ASN A 64 2.72 7.18 2.03
C ASN A 64 1.46 7.43 1.19
N SER A 65 0.57 6.45 1.13
CA SER A 65 -0.73 6.56 0.43
C SER A 65 -1.88 7.08 1.31
N THR A 66 -1.63 7.66 2.49
CA THR A 66 -2.67 8.04 3.47
C THR A 66 -3.70 8.99 2.89
N GLU A 67 -3.28 10.08 2.26
CA GLU A 67 -4.22 11.07 1.71
C GLU A 67 -5.12 10.45 0.63
N GLY A 68 -4.55 9.62 -0.25
CA GLY A 68 -5.30 8.89 -1.26
C GLY A 68 -6.27 7.88 -0.64
N PHE A 69 -5.85 7.15 0.39
CA PHE A 69 -6.69 6.14 1.03
C PHE A 69 -7.87 6.75 1.82
N PHE A 70 -7.66 7.87 2.52
CA PHE A 70 -8.72 8.54 3.31
C PHE A 70 -9.54 9.57 2.51
N GLY A 71 -9.39 9.64 1.19
CA GLY A 71 -10.15 10.52 0.33
C GLY A 71 -11.66 10.18 0.27
N PRO A 72 -12.50 11.10 -0.23
CA PRO A 72 -13.96 10.96 -0.26
C PRO A 72 -14.47 9.80 -1.14
N GLN A 73 -13.62 9.23 -1.99
CA GLN A 73 -13.93 8.11 -2.85
C GLN A 73 -14.08 6.78 -2.11
N HIS A 74 -13.50 6.65 -0.91
CA HIS A 74 -13.53 5.40 -0.15
C HIS A 74 -14.58 5.43 0.96
N GLY A 75 -15.50 4.47 0.92
CA GLY A 75 -16.48 4.24 2.00
C GLY A 75 -15.90 3.44 3.17
N THR A 76 -16.61 3.37 4.29
CA THR A 76 -16.09 2.75 5.54
C THR A 76 -15.70 1.28 5.42
N ARG A 77 -16.27 0.54 4.47
CA ARG A 77 -15.95 -0.88 4.24
C ARG A 77 -14.51 -1.12 3.80
N VAL A 78 -13.82 -0.13 3.23
CA VAL A 78 -12.43 -0.32 2.80
C VAL A 78 -11.48 -0.52 3.97
N PHE A 79 -11.84 -0.02 5.17
CA PHE A 79 -11.03 -0.17 6.37
C PHE A 79 -11.02 -1.60 6.91
N ASP A 80 -12.05 -2.40 6.59
CA ASP A 80 -12.10 -3.81 6.92
C ASP A 80 -11.28 -4.62 5.90
N ILE A 81 -11.42 -4.30 4.61
CA ILE A 81 -10.73 -4.98 3.50
C ILE A 81 -9.22 -4.78 3.58
N ILE A 82 -8.76 -3.55 3.86
CA ILE A 82 -7.33 -3.24 3.84
C ILE A 82 -6.53 -4.04 4.88
N GLU A 83 -7.17 -4.46 5.99
CA GLU A 83 -6.50 -5.20 7.05
C GLU A 83 -6.06 -6.60 6.61
N ASP A 84 -6.75 -7.21 5.63
CA ASP A 84 -6.35 -8.50 5.04
C ASP A 84 -5.01 -8.42 4.29
N PHE A 85 -4.63 -7.22 3.87
CA PHE A 85 -3.39 -6.94 3.14
C PHE A 85 -2.26 -6.45 4.05
N CYS A 86 -2.47 -6.37 5.37
CA CYS A 86 -1.47 -5.86 6.31
C CYS A 86 -0.31 -6.87 6.47
N ILE A 87 0.90 -6.46 6.09
CA ILE A 87 2.10 -7.31 6.17
C ILE A 87 3.01 -6.93 7.35
N GLY A 88 2.74 -5.83 8.04
CA GLY A 88 3.54 -5.43 9.19
C GLY A 88 3.46 -3.95 9.53
N ARG A 89 4.48 -3.48 10.25
CA ARG A 89 4.61 -2.08 10.67
C ARG A 89 6.02 -1.57 10.43
N LEU A 90 6.12 -0.29 10.08
CA LEU A 90 7.38 0.41 10.02
C LEU A 90 8.00 0.47 11.42
N LYS A 91 9.31 0.21 11.47
CA LYS A 91 10.11 0.36 12.67
C LYS A 91 10.45 1.84 12.86
N ASP A 92 10.41 2.30 14.10
CA ASP A 92 10.87 3.63 14.51
C ASP A 92 12.38 3.83 14.25
#